data_AF-A0A835CIE2-F1
#
_entry.id   AF-A0A835CIE2-F1
#
_cell.length_a   1.000
_cell.length_b   1.000
_cell.length_c   1.000
_cell.angle_alpha   90.00
_cell.angle_beta   90.00
_cell.angle_gamma   90.00
#
_symmetry.space_group_name_H-M   'P 1'
#
loop_
_entity.id
_entity.type
_entity.pdbx_description
1 polymer ?
#
loop_
_entity_poly.entity_id
_entity_poly.type
_entity_poly.pdbx_seq_one_letter_code
_entity_poly.pdbx_strand_id
1 'polypeptide(L)'
;MGIYDAMKLCKADVSTICLGLAASMGAFILASGSKGKRFCLPNAKVMIHQPLGTVGGKIEVDTDRDNFMNPWEAKEYGLIDGVIDDGKPGLIAQIADTSPPPKTRVWDLWKIEGSRKAKKNLPSEHKFLQNGYKGGQESDGKGPE
;
A
#
# COMPACT_ATOMS: atom_id res chain seq x y z
N MET A 1 -20.19 -12.42 10.04
CA MET A 1 -19.11 -13.42 10.17
C MET A 1 -19.29 -14.67 9.32
N GLY A 2 -20.43 -14.91 8.65
CA GLY A 2 -20.66 -16.16 7.91
C GLY A 2 -19.59 -16.59 6.90
N ILE A 3 -18.95 -15.66 6.17
CA ILE A 3 -17.85 -16.02 5.24
C ILE A 3 -16.62 -16.53 6.03
N TYR A 4 -16.24 -15.85 7.11
CA TYR A 4 -15.13 -16.26 7.95
C TYR A 4 -15.41 -17.63 8.59
N ASP A 5 -16.62 -17.83 9.11
CA ASP A 5 -17.01 -19.10 9.72
C ASP A 5 -17.01 -20.23 8.69
N ALA A 6 -17.49 -19.96 7.46
CA ALA A 6 -17.42 -20.91 6.36
C ALA A 6 -15.96 -21.27 6.00
N MET A 7 -15.07 -20.27 5.93
CA MET A 7 -13.64 -20.50 5.68
C MET A 7 -12.99 -21.39 6.76
N LYS A 8 -13.42 -21.28 8.02
CA LYS A 8 -12.90 -22.11 9.13
C LYS A 8 -13.57 -23.48 9.22
N LEU A 9 -14.81 -23.61 8.77
CA LEU A 9 -15.51 -24.89 8.69
C LEU A 9 -15.01 -25.76 7.53
N CYS A 10 -14.51 -25.14 6.46
CA CYS A 10 -13.92 -25.85 5.33
C CYS A 10 -12.73 -26.73 5.77
N LYS A 11 -12.79 -28.02 5.42
CA LYS A 11 -11.67 -28.96 5.61
C LYS A 11 -10.46 -28.64 4.71
N ALA A 12 -10.72 -28.02 3.56
CA ALA A 12 -9.68 -27.62 2.62
C ALA A 12 -9.09 -26.26 3.03
N ASP A 13 -7.79 -26.09 2.76
CA ASP A 13 -7.13 -24.80 2.95
C ASP A 13 -7.70 -23.73 2.03
N VAL A 14 -8.01 -22.57 2.59
CA VAL A 14 -8.53 -21.43 1.83
C VAL A 14 -7.39 -20.47 1.51
N SER A 15 -7.08 -20.32 0.22
CA SER A 15 -6.18 -19.28 -0.26
C SER A 15 -6.97 -17.99 -0.54
N THR A 16 -6.42 -16.86 -0.13
CA THR A 16 -7.01 -15.54 -0.33
C THR A 16 -6.11 -14.71 -1.25
N ILE A 17 -6.69 -14.08 -2.27
CA ILE A 17 -5.97 -13.26 -3.24
C ILE A 17 -6.70 -11.93 -3.39
N CYS A 18 -6.04 -10.82 -3.06
CA CYS A 18 -6.56 -9.49 -3.34
C CYS A 18 -6.09 -9.02 -4.72
N LEU A 19 -7.05 -8.72 -5.60
CA LEU A 19 -6.78 -8.27 -6.97
C LEU A 19 -6.80 -6.73 -7.12
N GLY A 20 -7.46 -6.02 -6.20
CA GLY A 20 -7.70 -4.58 -6.35
C GLY A 20 -7.81 -3.84 -5.02
N LEU A 21 -8.89 -4.04 -4.28
CA LEU A 21 -9.07 -3.42 -2.97
C LEU A 21 -9.65 -4.41 -1.97
N ALA A 22 -8.98 -4.57 -0.83
CA ALA A 22 -9.50 -5.25 0.35
C ALA A 22 -9.62 -4.22 1.48
N ALA A 23 -10.82 -3.67 1.68
CA ALA A 23 -11.08 -2.66 2.70
C ALA A 23 -11.99 -3.19 3.80
N SER A 24 -11.78 -2.73 5.05
CA SER A 24 -12.66 -3.07 6.18
C SER A 24 -12.76 -4.60 6.35
N MET A 25 -13.98 -5.15 6.39
CA MET A 25 -14.21 -6.60 6.44
C MET A 25 -13.56 -7.39 5.30
N GLY A 26 -13.30 -6.75 4.14
CA GLY A 26 -12.53 -7.36 3.06
C GLY A 26 -11.08 -7.63 3.45
N ALA A 27 -10.44 -6.71 4.17
CA ALA A 27 -9.08 -6.90 4.70
C ALA A 27 -9.05 -8.00 5.77
N PHE A 28 -10.08 -8.06 6.62
CA PHE A 28 -10.23 -9.14 7.61
C PHE A 28 -10.36 -10.51 6.96
N ILE A 29 -11.23 -10.64 5.94
CA ILE A 29 -11.40 -11.91 5.21
C ILE A 29 -10.11 -12.30 4.50
N LEU A 30 -9.42 -11.34 3.85
CA LEU A 30 -8.12 -11.55 3.23
C LEU A 30 -7.10 -12.13 4.23
N ALA A 31 -7.00 -11.54 5.43
CA ALA A 31 -6.09 -11.98 6.46
C ALA A 31 -6.47 -13.33 7.09
N SER A 32 -7.74 -13.74 6.98
CA SER A 32 -8.27 -14.97 7.57
C SER A 32 -7.99 -16.26 6.79
N GLY A 33 -7.41 -16.14 5.57
CA GLY A 33 -6.96 -17.28 4.77
C GLY A 33 -5.93 -18.16 5.50
N SER A 34 -5.71 -19.37 4.99
CA SER A 34 -4.73 -20.30 5.55
C SER A 34 -3.33 -19.66 5.52
N LYS A 35 -2.55 -19.88 6.59
CA LYS A 35 -1.19 -19.35 6.72
C LYS A 35 -0.32 -19.80 5.54
N GLY A 36 0.43 -18.87 4.95
CA GLY A 36 1.25 -19.10 3.76
C GLY A 36 0.48 -19.05 2.44
N LYS A 37 -0.84 -18.80 2.46
CA LYS A 37 -1.71 -18.81 1.28
C LYS A 37 -2.49 -17.49 1.11
N ARG A 38 -2.05 -16.42 1.77
CA ARG A 38 -2.65 -15.08 1.71
C ARG A 38 -1.82 -14.18 0.79
N PHE A 39 -2.42 -13.68 -0.28
CA PHE A 39 -1.70 -12.98 -1.34
C PHE A 39 -2.38 -11.68 -1.79
N CYS A 40 -1.59 -10.75 -2.31
CA CYS A 40 -2.05 -9.56 -3.02
C CYS A 40 -1.36 -9.44 -4.38
N LEU A 41 -2.03 -8.83 -5.35
CA LEU A 41 -1.37 -8.33 -6.56
C LEU A 41 -0.58 -7.04 -6.27
N PRO A 42 0.42 -6.67 -7.08
CA PRO A 42 1.33 -5.55 -6.82
C PRO A 42 0.64 -4.17 -6.78
N ASN A 43 -0.47 -4.04 -7.50
CA ASN A 43 -1.26 -2.81 -7.56
C ASN A 43 -2.48 -2.81 -6.62
N ALA A 44 -2.67 -3.87 -5.82
CA ALA A 44 -3.77 -3.94 -4.88
C ALA A 44 -3.59 -2.99 -3.69
N LYS A 45 -4.67 -2.62 -3.02
CA LYS A 45 -4.64 -1.87 -1.76
C LYS A 45 -5.36 -2.64 -0.67
N VAL A 46 -4.81 -2.58 0.53
CA VAL A 46 -5.46 -3.09 1.75
C VAL A 46 -5.76 -1.92 2.64
N MET A 47 -6.98 -1.83 3.17
CA MET A 47 -7.37 -0.77 4.09
C MET A 47 -7.97 -1.38 5.35
N ILE A 48 -7.43 -0.98 6.49
CA ILE A 48 -7.98 -1.30 7.80
C ILE A 48 -8.52 -0.02 8.44
N HIS A 49 -9.65 -0.15 9.13
CA HIS A 49 -10.29 0.89 9.93
C HIS A 49 -11.14 0.21 11.00
N GLN A 50 -11.49 0.93 12.07
CA GLN A 50 -12.28 0.33 13.14
C GLN A 50 -13.72 0.14 12.67
N PRO A 51 -14.31 -1.04 12.90
CA PRO A 51 -15.76 -1.10 13.06
C PRO A 51 -16.12 -0.29 14.32
N LEU A 52 -17.23 0.45 14.32
CA LEU A 52 -17.70 1.24 15.47
C LEU A 52 -17.52 0.48 16.81
N GLY A 53 -16.52 0.85 17.60
CA GLY A 53 -16.18 0.20 18.88
C GLY A 53 -14.69 0.31 19.25
N THR A 54 -14.36 0.23 20.54
CA THR A 54 -12.98 0.38 21.04
C THR A 54 -12.23 -0.95 21.00
N VAL A 55 -11.25 -1.08 20.12
CA VAL A 55 -10.32 -2.22 20.05
C VAL A 55 -8.99 -1.77 20.61
N GLY A 56 -8.43 -2.37 21.66
CA GLY A 56 -7.20 -1.89 22.30
C GLY A 56 -5.88 -2.12 21.54
N GLY A 57 -4.88 -1.25 21.70
CA GLY A 57 -3.47 -1.50 21.33
C GLY A 57 -3.01 -0.91 19.98
N LYS A 58 -1.97 -1.48 19.35
CA LYS A 58 -1.44 -0.97 18.05
C LYS A 58 -2.52 -0.95 16.96
N ILE A 59 -3.39 -1.97 16.97
CA ILE A 59 -4.52 -2.04 16.04
C ILE A 59 -5.46 -0.86 16.28
N GLU A 60 -5.72 -0.45 17.52
CA GLU A 60 -6.54 0.73 17.85
C GLU A 60 -6.13 1.98 17.09
N VAL A 61 -4.84 2.32 17.24
CA VAL A 61 -4.26 3.52 16.67
C VAL A 61 -4.25 3.44 15.15
N ASP A 62 -3.91 2.27 14.62
CA ASP A 62 -3.85 2.02 13.17
C ASP A 62 -5.23 1.92 12.51
N THR A 63 -6.32 1.82 13.30
CA THR A 63 -7.68 1.67 12.80
C THR A 63 -8.62 2.82 13.16
N ASP A 64 -8.23 3.77 14.03
CA ASP A 64 -8.99 5.00 14.33
C ASP A 64 -9.32 5.81 13.07
N ARG A 65 -8.48 5.71 12.04
CA ARG A 65 -8.68 6.29 10.71
C ARG A 65 -8.52 5.23 9.63
N ASP A 66 -8.95 5.59 8.42
CA ASP A 66 -8.72 4.79 7.22
C ASP A 66 -7.21 4.68 6.96
N ASN A 67 -6.67 3.51 7.26
CA ASN A 67 -5.25 3.23 7.07
C ASN A 67 -5.06 2.38 5.82
N PHE A 68 -4.63 3.02 4.74
CA PHE A 68 -4.34 2.39 3.47
C PHE A 68 -2.89 1.91 3.42
N MET A 69 -2.74 0.65 3.03
CA MET A 69 -1.45 -0.02 2.86
C MET A 69 -1.31 -0.50 1.42
N ASN A 70 -0.09 -0.37 0.89
CA ASN A 70 0.29 -1.08 -0.33
C ASN A 70 0.50 -2.59 -0.02
N PRO A 71 0.63 -3.46 -1.04
CA PRO A 71 0.76 -4.90 -0.82
C PRO A 71 1.98 -5.30 0.01
N TRP A 72 3.11 -4.60 -0.16
CA TRP A 72 4.34 -4.87 0.58
C TRP A 72 4.21 -4.46 2.05
N GLU A 73 3.61 -3.31 2.34
CA GLU A 73 3.27 -2.85 3.69
C GLU A 73 2.27 -3.80 4.35
N ALA A 74 1.26 -4.27 3.61
CA ALA A 74 0.29 -5.24 4.12
C ALA A 74 0.94 -6.60 4.45
N LYS A 75 2.00 -6.98 3.72
CA LYS A 75 2.81 -8.16 4.02
C LYS A 75 3.62 -7.97 5.30
N GLU A 76 4.29 -6.84 5.45
CA GLU A 76 5.04 -6.49 6.67
C GLU A 76 4.13 -6.37 7.90
N TYR A 77 2.91 -5.86 7.70
CA TYR A 77 1.88 -5.82 8.74
C TYR A 77 1.37 -7.21 9.14
N GLY A 78 1.55 -8.22 8.27
CA GLY A 78 1.10 -9.60 8.50
C GLY A 78 -0.33 -9.90 8.04
N LEU A 79 -0.96 -8.98 7.30
CA LEU A 79 -2.29 -9.21 6.69
C LEU A 79 -2.19 -10.22 5.54
N ILE A 80 -1.06 -10.26 4.85
CA ILE A 80 -0.78 -11.22 3.77
C ILE A 80 0.58 -11.89 3.95
N ASP A 81 0.79 -13.01 3.27
CA ASP A 81 2.05 -13.76 3.28
C ASP A 81 2.95 -13.40 2.09
N GLY A 82 2.38 -13.00 0.95
CA GLY A 82 3.13 -12.71 -0.26
C GLY A 82 2.46 -11.74 -1.21
N VAL A 83 3.26 -11.08 -2.02
CA VAL A 83 2.78 -10.34 -3.19
C VAL A 83 3.05 -11.24 -4.39
N ILE A 84 2.01 -11.52 -5.19
CA ILE A 84 2.15 -12.30 -6.42
C ILE A 84 2.69 -11.33 -7.47
N ASP A 85 3.99 -11.42 -7.69
CA ASP A 85 4.74 -10.47 -8.48
C ASP A 85 5.65 -11.22 -9.45
N ASP A 86 5.02 -12.07 -10.25
CA ASP A 86 5.72 -13.00 -11.10
C ASP A 86 5.65 -12.49 -12.53
N GLY A 87 6.72 -11.82 -12.99
CA GLY A 87 7.00 -11.54 -14.40
C GLY A 87 7.14 -12.79 -15.29
N LYS A 88 6.48 -13.89 -14.96
CA LYS A 88 6.32 -15.08 -15.79
C LYS A 88 5.12 -14.87 -16.72
N PRO A 89 5.33 -14.84 -18.05
CA PRO A 89 4.26 -14.65 -19.01
C PRO A 89 3.34 -15.87 -18.99
N GLY A 90 2.13 -15.73 -18.45
CA GLY A 90 1.14 -16.81 -18.47
C GLY A 90 -0.07 -16.64 -17.55
N LEU A 91 -0.02 -15.74 -16.55
CA LEU A 91 -1.12 -15.56 -15.61
C LEU A 91 -1.62 -14.11 -15.47
N ILE A 92 -1.56 -13.31 -16.55
CA ILE A 92 -2.10 -11.93 -16.78
C ILE A 92 -0.98 -10.92 -17.19
N ALA A 93 -1.33 -9.95 -18.06
CA ALA A 93 -0.45 -9.18 -18.96
C ALA A 93 0.63 -8.29 -18.29
N GLN A 94 1.82 -8.27 -18.90
CA GLN A 94 2.99 -7.49 -18.50
C GLN A 94 2.72 -5.98 -18.57
N ILE A 95 2.54 -5.34 -17.42
CA ILE A 95 2.75 -3.90 -17.25
C ILE A 95 3.67 -3.72 -16.04
N ALA A 96 4.93 -3.43 -16.35
CA ALA A 96 5.98 -2.87 -15.49
C ALA A 96 6.69 -3.77 -14.44
N ASP A 97 7.95 -3.41 -14.20
CA ASP A 97 8.86 -4.01 -13.23
C ASP A 97 8.36 -3.91 -11.79
N THR A 98 8.65 -4.97 -11.04
CA THR A 98 8.17 -5.33 -9.70
C THR A 98 8.88 -4.60 -8.55
N SER A 99 9.71 -3.60 -8.87
CA SER A 99 10.28 -2.71 -7.87
C SER A 99 9.18 -1.78 -7.34
N PRO A 100 9.00 -1.66 -6.01
CA PRO A 100 8.14 -0.62 -5.46
C PRO A 100 8.57 0.72 -6.09
N PRO A 101 7.63 1.51 -6.65
CA PRO A 101 8.01 2.77 -7.26
C PRO A 101 8.81 3.57 -6.23
N PRO A 102 9.99 4.10 -6.60
CA PRO A 102 10.81 4.85 -5.66
C PRO A 102 9.92 5.94 -5.05
N LYS A 103 9.95 6.08 -3.73
CA LYS A 103 9.17 7.09 -3.03
C LYS A 103 9.40 8.41 -3.75
N THR A 104 8.33 9.00 -4.28
CA THR A 104 8.42 10.34 -4.87
C THR A 104 9.04 11.27 -3.82
N ARG A 105 9.90 12.21 -4.25
CA ARG A 105 10.57 13.18 -3.37
C ARG A 105 9.61 14.03 -2.52
N VAL A 106 8.30 13.90 -2.77
CA VAL A 106 7.20 14.52 -2.07
C VAL A 106 6.86 13.78 -0.76
N TRP A 107 7.14 12.48 -0.66
CA TRP A 107 6.87 11.69 0.55
C TRP A 107 7.63 12.19 1.77
N ASP A 108 8.84 12.72 1.58
CA ASP A 108 9.65 13.32 2.64
C ASP A 108 9.08 14.67 3.11
N LEU A 109 8.33 15.37 2.26
CA LEU A 109 7.66 16.64 2.59
C LEU A 109 6.43 16.43 3.50
N TRP A 110 5.93 15.19 3.60
CA TRP A 110 4.75 14.83 4.38
C TRP A 110 5.08 14.09 5.69
N LYS A 111 6.36 13.75 5.91
CA LYS A 111 6.84 13.22 7.19
C LYS A 111 7.22 14.39 8.10
N ILE A 112 6.34 14.72 9.05
CA ILE A 112 6.63 15.71 10.09
C ILE A 112 7.27 14.97 11.28
N GLU A 113 8.60 14.97 11.34
CA GLU A 113 9.31 14.67 12.58
C GLU A 113 9.45 15.95 13.42
N GLY A 114 8.58 16.13 14.42
CA GLY A 114 8.78 17.07 15.52
C GLY A 114 8.10 18.46 15.45
N SER A 115 7.56 18.85 16.62
CA SER A 115 7.07 20.18 17.08
C SER A 115 5.91 20.89 16.35
N ARG A 116 5.02 21.52 17.13
CA ARG A 116 3.85 22.30 16.66
C ARG A 116 4.20 23.44 15.68
N LYS A 117 5.44 23.94 15.67
CA LYS A 117 5.91 24.93 14.68
C LYS A 117 6.02 24.36 13.26
N ALA A 118 6.34 23.07 13.10
CA ALA A 118 6.44 22.43 11.78
C ALA A 118 5.07 22.33 11.08
N LYS A 119 3.98 22.19 11.86
CA LYS A 119 2.60 22.22 11.34
C LYS A 119 2.15 23.57 10.76
N LYS A 120 2.85 24.67 11.06
CA LYS A 120 2.50 26.02 10.56
C LYS A 120 3.10 26.31 9.18
N ASN A 121 4.12 25.55 8.77
CA ASN A 121 4.81 25.66 7.49
C ASN A 121 4.56 24.43 6.60
N LEU A 122 3.32 23.91 6.61
CA LEU A 122 2.96 22.87 5.65
C LEU A 122 3.06 23.43 4.22
N PRO A 123 3.63 22.65 3.29
CA PRO A 123 3.64 23.06 1.90
C PRO A 123 2.21 22.97 1.36
N SER A 124 1.62 24.13 1.07
CA SER A 124 0.31 24.25 0.43
C SER A 124 0.45 24.21 -1.09
N GLU A 125 -0.60 23.78 -1.80
CA GLU A 125 -0.61 23.69 -3.28
C GLU A 125 -0.12 24.98 -3.96
N HIS A 126 -0.46 26.14 -3.38
CA HIS A 126 0.01 27.45 -3.83
C HIS A 126 1.54 27.63 -3.81
N LYS A 127 2.25 27.03 -2.84
CA LYS A 127 3.72 27.07 -2.73
C LYS A 127 4.39 26.07 -3.67
N PHE A 128 3.73 24.95 -3.96
CA PHE A 128 4.21 23.98 -4.95
C PHE A 128 4.14 24.54 -6.37
N LEU A 129 3.09 25.28 -6.70
CA LEU A 129 2.92 25.92 -8.01
C LEU A 129 3.94 27.05 -8.25
N GLN A 130 4.34 27.79 -7.21
CA GLN A 130 5.38 28.83 -7.34
C GLN A 130 6.79 28.27 -7.60
N ASN A 131 7.09 27.06 -7.12
CA ASN A 131 8.41 26.43 -7.26
C ASN A 131 8.48 25.36 -8.36
N GLY A 132 7.44 25.24 -9.19
CA GLY A 132 7.37 24.26 -10.27
C GLY A 132 8.10 24.70 -11.54
N TYR A 133 9.00 23.82 -12.01
CA TYR A 133 9.65 23.78 -13.34
C TYR A 133 10.90 24.67 -13.55
N LYS A 134 12.04 24.26 -12.98
CA LYS A 134 13.34 24.37 -13.68
C LYS A 134 13.71 22.98 -14.20
N GLY A 135 13.29 22.68 -15.43
CA GLY A 135 13.77 21.53 -16.19
C GLY A 135 15.28 21.63 -16.39
N GLY A 136 15.98 20.51 -16.24
CA GLY A 136 17.40 20.41 -16.54
C GLY A 136 17.66 20.67 -18.02
N GLN A 137 18.70 21.45 -18.32
CA GLN A 137 19.31 21.49 -19.64
C GLN A 137 20.00 20.15 -19.90
N GLU A 138 19.46 19.37 -20.84
CA GLU A 138 20.27 18.50 -21.67
C GLU A 138 21.03 19.41 -22.66
N SER A 139 22.35 19.30 -22.72
CA SER A 139 23.15 19.83 -23.83
C SER A 139 23.96 18.69 -24.44
N ASP A 140 23.59 18.41 -25.68
CA ASP A 140 24.00 17.33 -26.56
C ASP A 140 25.49 17.22 -26.86
N GLY A 141 25.82 16.07 -27.44
CA GLY A 141 27.12 15.57 -27.86
C GLY A 141 28.02 16.56 -28.60
N LYS A 142 29.32 16.42 -28.32
CA LYS A 142 30.39 17.14 -29.00
C LYS A 142 31.11 16.19 -29.97
N GLY A 143 31.08 16.55 -31.24
CA GLY A 143 31.99 16.11 -32.30
C GLY A 143 31.32 16.15 -33.69
N PRO A 144 32.03 16.41 -34.81
CA PRO A 144 33.41 16.92 -34.97
C PRO A 144 33.48 18.22 -35.83
N GLU A 145 34.56 18.97 -35.69
CA GLU A 145 35.30 19.71 -36.75
C GLU A 145 36.66 20.16 -36.19
#